data_AF-A0ABD2X8Z3-F1
#
_entry.id   AF-A0ABD2X8Z3-F1
#
_cell.length_a   1.000
_cell.length_b   1.000
_cell.length_c   1.000
_cell.angle_alpha   90.00
_cell.angle_beta   90.00
_cell.angle_gamma   90.00
#
_symmetry.space_group_name_H-M   'P 1'
#
loop_
_entity.id
_entity.type
_entity.pdbx_description
1 polymer ?
#
loop_
_entity_poly.entity_id
_entity_poly.type
_entity_poly.pdbx_seq_one_letter_code
_entity_poly.pdbx_strand_id
1 'polypeptide(L)'
;MLVDPRVNRIASPATENARGGADAPTAEGAAVNFTCTVCSRVFTTQRGLRVHFRQHPSEANAWIEISSSRKHWKEDEMQIFAKEEARAAIVGVRFLNQHLCRRFNGDLVRV
;
A
#
# COMPACT_ATOMS: atom_id res chain seq x y z
N MET A 1 25.80 9.50 -19.64
CA MET A 1 24.92 8.78 -20.58
C MET A 1 23.96 7.97 -19.74
N LEU A 2 22.68 8.35 -19.73
CA LEU A 2 21.62 7.64 -19.01
C LEU A 2 21.38 6.30 -19.69
N VAL A 3 21.50 5.19 -18.97
CA VAL A 3 21.09 3.87 -19.46
C VAL A 3 19.63 3.69 -19.08
N ASP A 4 18.75 3.74 -20.07
CA ASP A 4 17.31 3.47 -19.97
C ASP A 4 17.05 2.04 -19.43
N PRO A 5 16.25 1.85 -18.35
CA PRO A 5 15.94 0.52 -17.82
C PRO A 5 14.82 -0.21 -18.58
N ARG A 6 14.54 0.15 -19.84
CA ARG A 6 13.37 -0.32 -20.59
C ARG A 6 13.61 -1.33 -21.70
N VAL A 7 14.78 -1.97 -21.77
CA VAL A 7 15.00 -3.06 -22.73
C VAL A 7 15.85 -4.15 -22.10
N ASN A 8 15.23 -5.31 -21.84
CA ASN A 8 15.95 -6.56 -22.10
C ASN A 8 14.99 -7.70 -22.48
N ARG A 9 14.80 -7.88 -23.79
CA ARG A 9 14.42 -9.17 -24.38
C ARG A 9 15.68 -10.01 -24.48
N ILE A 10 15.79 -11.09 -23.72
CA ILE A 10 16.74 -12.16 -24.02
C ILE A 10 16.06 -13.50 -23.78
N ALA A 11 16.02 -14.31 -24.84
CA ALA A 11 15.69 -15.72 -24.78
C ALA A 11 16.88 -16.53 -24.24
N SER A 12 16.61 -17.44 -23.30
CA SER A 12 17.10 -18.83 -23.08
C SER A 12 18.57 -19.21 -23.40
N PRO A 13 19.21 -20.12 -22.62
CA PRO A 13 18.78 -21.53 -22.56
C PRO A 13 18.84 -22.25 -21.18
N ALA A 14 18.14 -23.41 -21.16
CA ALA A 14 18.12 -24.59 -20.28
C ALA A 14 18.99 -24.58 -18.99
N THR A 15 18.51 -25.05 -17.84
CA THR A 15 18.40 -26.50 -17.53
C THR A 15 17.50 -26.80 -16.29
N GLU A 16 16.65 -27.84 -16.40
CA GLU A 16 16.18 -28.84 -15.38
C GLU A 16 15.72 -28.40 -13.97
N ASN A 17 14.42 -28.51 -13.67
CA ASN A 17 13.87 -29.69 -12.95
C ASN A 17 12.33 -29.68 -12.89
N ALA A 18 11.73 -30.85 -13.07
CA ALA A 18 10.30 -31.05 -13.26
C ALA A 18 9.53 -31.32 -11.95
N ARG A 19 8.34 -30.72 -11.79
CA ARG A 19 7.17 -31.32 -11.11
C ARG A 19 5.83 -30.81 -11.68
N GLY A 20 5.34 -31.55 -12.69
CA GLY A 20 3.97 -32.09 -12.75
C GLY A 20 2.78 -31.17 -13.02
N GLY A 21 2.10 -31.42 -14.15
CA GLY A 21 0.70 -31.03 -14.39
C GLY A 21 0.42 -30.69 -15.84
N ALA A 22 0.17 -31.71 -16.68
CA ALA A 22 -0.25 -31.56 -18.07
C ALA A 22 -1.73 -31.17 -18.15
N ASP A 23 -2.03 -30.12 -18.91
CA ASP A 23 -3.23 -30.01 -19.72
C ASP A 23 -2.94 -29.05 -20.88
N ALA A 24 -2.99 -29.56 -22.10
CA ALA A 24 -3.05 -28.74 -23.29
C ALA A 24 -4.50 -28.27 -23.49
N PRO A 25 -4.71 -26.98 -23.79
CA PRO A 25 -5.58 -26.71 -24.92
C PRO A 25 -4.97 -25.65 -25.86
N THR A 26 -5.02 -26.05 -27.12
CA THR A 26 -5.36 -25.32 -28.35
C THR A 26 -5.63 -23.81 -28.24
N ALA A 27 -5.15 -23.12 -29.29
CA ALA A 27 -5.22 -21.71 -29.66
C ALA A 27 -6.45 -20.88 -29.19
N GLU A 28 -6.17 -19.57 -29.04
CA GLU A 28 -7.08 -18.42 -28.97
C GLU A 28 -7.66 -18.06 -27.59
N GLY A 29 -6.74 -17.70 -26.72
CA GLY A 29 -7.00 -16.88 -25.54
C GLY A 29 -5.74 -16.87 -24.71
N ALA A 30 -4.86 -15.88 -24.93
CA ALA A 30 -3.59 -15.80 -24.23
C ALA A 30 -3.82 -15.76 -22.71
N ALA A 31 -3.75 -16.92 -22.06
CA ALA A 31 -3.88 -17.05 -20.63
C ALA A 31 -2.69 -16.32 -20.01
N VAL A 32 -2.94 -15.13 -19.51
CA VAL A 32 -1.91 -14.31 -18.87
C VAL A 32 -1.54 -15.01 -17.57
N ASN A 33 -0.40 -15.69 -17.58
CA ASN A 33 0.18 -16.29 -16.39
C ASN A 33 0.78 -15.19 -15.51
N PHE A 34 0.54 -15.26 -14.21
CA PHE A 34 1.02 -14.29 -13.22
C PHE A 34 2.12 -14.92 -12.37
N THR A 35 3.36 -14.49 -12.55
CA THR A 35 4.53 -15.07 -11.87
C THR A 35 4.98 -14.20 -10.70
N CYS A 36 5.30 -14.82 -9.56
CA CYS A 36 5.93 -14.13 -8.43
C CYS A 36 7.38 -13.78 -8.73
N THR A 37 7.79 -12.53 -8.51
CA THR A 37 9.17 -12.08 -8.72
C THR A 37 10.15 -12.52 -7.63
N VAL A 38 9.64 -13.01 -6.48
CA VAL A 38 10.46 -13.40 -5.32
C VAL A 38 10.76 -14.89 -5.31
N CYS A 39 9.76 -15.74 -5.60
CA CYS A 39 9.92 -17.20 -5.56
C CYS A 39 9.54 -17.91 -6.88
N SER A 40 9.27 -17.16 -7.95
CA SER A 40 9.00 -17.66 -9.30
C SER A 40 7.79 -18.61 -9.43
N ARG A 41 6.91 -18.68 -8.43
CA ARG A 41 5.65 -19.43 -8.53
C ARG A 41 4.71 -18.81 -9.56
N VAL A 42 4.10 -19.67 -10.37
CA VAL A 42 3.15 -19.28 -11.42
C VAL A 42 1.72 -19.44 -10.93
N PHE A 43 0.91 -18.42 -11.19
CA PHE A 43 -0.51 -18.39 -10.85
C PHE A 43 -1.35 -18.14 -12.09
N THR A 44 -2.51 -18.77 -12.15
CA THR A 44 -3.50 -18.58 -13.22
C THR A 44 -4.32 -17.29 -13.05
N THR A 45 -4.22 -16.63 -11.89
CA THR A 45 -4.97 -15.41 -11.58
C THR A 45 -4.10 -14.36 -10.86
N GLN A 46 -4.33 -13.09 -11.19
CA GLN A 46 -3.68 -11.95 -10.53
C GLN A 46 -4.01 -11.90 -9.03
N ARG A 47 -5.24 -12.26 -8.65
CA ARG A 47 -5.67 -12.33 -7.25
C ARG A 47 -4.86 -13.37 -6.48
N GLY A 48 -4.64 -14.55 -7.06
CA GLY A 48 -3.82 -15.59 -6.46
C GLY A 48 -2.38 -15.11 -6.21
N LEU A 49 -1.77 -14.48 -7.21
CA LEU A 49 -0.46 -13.85 -7.07
C LEU A 49 -0.45 -12.80 -5.94
N ARG A 50 -1.46 -11.93 -5.86
CA ARG A 50 -1.51 -10.87 -4.83
C ARG A 50 -1.61 -11.41 -3.41
N VAL A 51 -2.41 -12.46 -3.19
CA VAL A 51 -2.51 -13.11 -1.87
C VAL A 51 -1.21 -13.83 -1.54
N HIS A 52 -0.63 -14.52 -2.51
CA HIS A 52 0.66 -15.16 -2.35
C HIS A 52 1.78 -14.17 -2.02
N PHE A 53 1.83 -13.01 -2.69
CA PHE A 53 2.86 -11.97 -2.47
C PHE A 53 2.87 -11.42 -1.04
N ARG A 54 1.74 -11.51 -0.30
CA ARG A 54 1.69 -11.16 1.13
C ARG A 54 2.50 -12.10 2.03
N GLN A 55 2.83 -13.31 1.55
CA GLN A 55 3.73 -14.25 2.23
C GLN A 55 5.20 -13.83 2.10
N HIS A 56 5.49 -12.81 1.29
CA HIS A 56 6.78 -12.12 1.19
C HIS A 56 6.69 -10.78 1.93
N PRO A 57 6.71 -10.76 3.28
CA PRO A 57 6.41 -9.57 4.07
C PRO A 57 7.42 -8.44 3.86
N SER A 58 8.70 -8.75 3.69
CA SER A 58 9.74 -7.76 3.37
C SER A 58 9.47 -7.05 2.06
N GLU A 59 9.16 -7.80 1.03
CA GLU A 59 8.94 -7.31 -0.32
C GLU A 59 7.57 -6.66 -0.45
N ALA A 60 6.54 -7.19 0.20
CA ALA A 60 5.23 -6.56 0.29
C ALA A 60 5.28 -5.21 1.00
N ASN A 61 6.09 -5.10 2.06
CA ASN A 61 6.25 -3.85 2.80
C ASN A 61 7.17 -2.85 2.09
N ALA A 62 8.09 -3.31 1.22
CA ALA A 62 8.99 -2.44 0.46
C ALA A 62 8.24 -1.46 -0.46
N TRP A 63 7.03 -1.80 -0.91
CA TRP A 63 6.19 -0.93 -1.75
C TRP A 63 5.28 0.00 -0.93
N ILE A 64 5.27 -0.12 0.40
CA ILE A 64 4.55 0.81 1.25
C ILE A 64 5.41 2.07 1.34
N GLU A 65 5.17 2.99 0.41
CA GLU A 65 5.65 4.37 0.56
C GLU A 65 4.91 5.02 1.73
N ILE A 66 5.47 4.87 2.93
CA ILE A 66 5.08 5.70 4.07
C ILE A 66 5.66 7.08 3.81
N SER A 67 5.00 7.85 2.94
CA SER A 67 5.21 9.28 2.91
C SER A 67 4.82 9.80 4.29
N SER A 68 5.82 10.17 5.09
CA SER A 68 5.64 10.73 6.42
C SER A 68 5.07 12.16 6.37
N SER A 69 4.14 12.41 5.45
CA SER A 69 3.45 13.68 5.25
C SER A 69 2.37 13.92 6.30
N ARG A 70 2.30 13.11 7.37
CA ARG A 70 1.44 13.43 8.50
C ARG A 70 2.00 14.71 9.13
N LYS A 71 1.20 15.77 9.08
CA LYS A 71 1.44 17.00 9.82
C LYS A 71 1.60 16.61 11.30
N HIS A 72 2.83 16.68 11.79
CA HIS A 72 3.08 16.64 13.22
C HIS A 72 2.39 17.86 13.80
N TRP A 73 1.41 17.65 14.67
CA TRP A 73 0.72 18.75 15.34
C TRP A 73 1.77 19.49 16.14
N LYS A 74 1.92 20.80 15.90
CA LYS A 74 2.85 21.60 16.69
C LYS A 74 2.38 21.62 18.15
N GLU A 75 3.31 21.79 19.08
CA GLU A 75 3.00 21.88 20.51
C GLU A 75 1.88 22.92 20.78
N ASP A 76 1.94 24.06 20.10
CA ASP A 76 0.91 25.10 20.21
C ASP A 76 -0.46 24.63 19.71
N GLU A 77 -0.51 23.85 18.63
CA GLU A 77 -1.75 23.28 18.10
C GLU A 77 -2.32 22.22 19.06
N MET A 78 -1.46 21.44 19.72
CA MET A 78 -1.85 20.49 20.75
C MET A 78 -2.46 21.19 21.97
N GLN A 79 -1.85 22.30 22.41
CA GLN A 79 -2.37 23.08 23.54
C GLN A 79 -3.71 23.73 23.22
N ILE A 80 -3.87 24.27 22.00
CA ILE A 80 -5.14 24.81 21.52
C ILE A 80 -6.22 23.73 21.53
N PHE A 81 -5.91 22.52 21.05
CA PHE A 81 -6.84 21.40 21.02
C PHE A 81 -7.23 20.96 22.44
N ALA A 82 -6.25 20.78 23.33
CA ALA A 82 -6.46 20.38 24.72
C ALA A 82 -7.31 21.41 25.50
N LYS A 83 -7.10 22.70 25.24
CA LYS A 83 -7.88 23.78 25.87
C LYS A 83 -9.34 23.77 25.42
N GLU A 84 -9.61 23.58 24.13
CA GLU A 84 -10.98 23.47 23.63
C GLU A 84 -11.64 22.17 24.09
N GLU A 85 -10.89 21.08 24.23
CA GLU A 85 -11.38 19.84 24.83
C GLU A 85 -11.85 20.05 26.27
N ALA A 86 -11.01 20.66 27.11
CA ALA A 86 -11.35 20.97 28.50
C ALA A 86 -12.58 21.88 28.59
N ARG A 87 -12.69 22.89 27.71
CA ARG A 87 -13.87 23.76 27.64
C ARG A 87 -15.13 22.97 27.26
N ALA A 88 -15.06 22.16 26.22
CA ALA A 88 -16.21 21.39 25.74
C ALA A 88 -16.69 20.34 26.76
N ALA A 89 -15.77 19.80 27.56
CA ALA A 89 -16.09 18.92 28.69
C ALA A 89 -16.87 19.67 29.78
N ILE A 90 -16.45 20.88 30.17
CA ILE A 90 -17.14 21.71 31.17
C ILE A 90 -18.55 22.11 30.69
N VAL A 91 -18.69 22.45 29.41
CA VAL A 91 -19.99 22.80 28.80
C VAL A 91 -20.92 21.58 28.65
N GLY A 92 -20.39 20.36 28.78
CA GLY A 92 -21.18 19.12 28.69
C GLY A 92 -21.52 18.74 27.24
N VAL A 93 -20.61 18.97 26.29
CA VAL A 93 -20.85 18.64 24.88
C VAL A 93 -20.90 17.12 24.70
N ARG A 94 -22.05 16.61 24.21
CA ARG A 94 -22.32 15.18 24.09
C ARG A 94 -21.36 14.43 23.14
N PHE A 95 -20.96 15.05 22.03
CA PHE A 95 -20.09 14.44 21.03
C PHE A 95 -18.83 15.27 20.82
N LEU A 96 -17.88 15.12 21.74
CA LEU A 96 -16.64 15.89 21.80
C LEU A 96 -15.86 15.84 20.47
N ASN A 97 -15.65 14.66 19.90
CA ASN A 97 -14.93 14.51 18.62
C ASN A 97 -15.61 15.23 17.46
N GLN A 98 -16.95 15.24 17.40
CA GLN A 98 -17.68 15.96 16.35
C GLN A 98 -17.57 17.48 16.55
N HIS A 99 -17.63 17.93 17.81
CA HIS A 99 -17.46 19.34 18.16
C HIS A 99 -16.06 19.84 17.81
N LEU A 100 -15.03 19.09 18.19
CA LEU A 100 -13.63 19.42 17.91
C LEU A 100 -13.33 19.36 16.41
N CYS A 101 -13.80 18.34 15.69
CA CYS A 101 -13.64 18.28 14.23
C CYS A 101 -14.31 19.47 13.53
N ARG A 102 -15.51 19.88 13.96
CA ARG A 102 -16.17 21.08 13.41
C ARG A 102 -15.41 22.36 13.74
N ARG A 103 -14.79 22.43 14.93
CA ARG A 103 -14.05 23.60 15.38
C ARG A 103 -12.72 23.78 14.66
N PHE A 104 -12.03 22.69 14.33
CA PHE A 104 -10.67 22.68 13.75
C PHE A 104 -10.63 22.22 12.29
N ASN A 105 -11.72 22.36 11.54
CA ASN A 105 -11.89 21.77 10.21
C ASN A 105 -10.95 22.40 9.13
N GLY A 106 -9.69 21.95 9.08
CA GLY A 106 -8.73 22.22 8.01
C GLY A 106 -7.83 23.45 8.20
N ASP A 107 -8.30 24.48 8.92
CA ASP A 107 -7.53 25.68 9.24
C ASP A 107 -7.27 25.76 10.75
N LEU A 108 -6.22 25.07 11.19
CA LEU A 108 -5.59 25.39 12.47
C LEU A 108 -4.90 26.75 12.28
N VAL A 109 -5.64 27.80 12.65
CA VAL A 109 -5.14 29.11 13.06
C VAL A 109 -4.11 29.73 12.09
N ARG A 110 -4.58 30.54 11.13
CA ARG A 110 -3.75 31.66 10.68
C ARG A 110 -3.65 32.64 11.85
N VAL A 111 -2.59 32.53 12.63
CA VAL A 111 -2.14 33.64 13.49
C VAL A 111 -1.58 34.73 12.57
#